data_AF-A0ABD2QCQ4-F1
#
_entry.id   AF-A0ABD2QCQ4-F1
#
_cell.length_a   1.000
_cell.length_b   1.000
_cell.length_c   1.000
_cell.angle_alpha   90.00
_cell.angle_beta   90.00
_cell.angle_gamma   90.00
#
_symmetry.space_group_name_H-M   'P 1'
#
loop_
_entity.id
_entity.type
_entity.pdbx_description
1 polymer ?
#
loop_
_entity_poly.entity_id
_entity_poly.type
_entity_poly.pdbx_seq_one_letter_code
_entity_poly.pdbx_strand_id
1 'polypeptide(L)'
;MCVLSVCLIFVFVFADVISGRLASVLLIPNGKFVRNPCNGKPWVASGHENPRTSFEFTPLNDFGKDFRANGFKWDLAICQKDSDQDGLTNGEELGDPYCIWSINSNSTPTHDVKSHPGICEPLYSPECRRYNARFYEFKPEHCSSVVYVSFRSPIDSFLCTKDQRLD
;
A
#
# COMPACT_ATOMS: atom_id res chain seq x y z
N MET A 1 -37.52 9.56 -33.18
CA MET A 1 -37.13 10.02 -31.83
C MET A 1 -36.67 8.82 -30.96
N CYS A 2 -35.55 8.16 -31.28
CA CYS A 2 -35.06 7.02 -30.45
C CYS A 2 -33.53 6.81 -30.45
N VAL A 3 -32.77 7.45 -31.34
CA VAL A 3 -31.31 7.27 -31.43
C VAL A 3 -30.49 8.30 -30.64
N LEU A 4 -31.06 9.47 -30.32
CA LEU A 4 -30.37 10.52 -29.56
C LEU A 4 -30.25 10.22 -28.05
N SER A 5 -31.13 9.36 -27.51
CA SER A 5 -31.16 9.04 -26.08
C SER A 5 -30.12 7.99 -25.65
N VAL A 6 -29.61 7.18 -26.60
CA VAL A 6 -28.66 6.10 -26.31
C VAL A 6 -27.21 6.60 -26.26
N CYS A 7 -26.87 7.59 -27.09
CA CYS A 7 -25.53 8.21 -27.08
C CYS A 7 -25.24 9.00 -25.80
N LEU A 8 -26.25 9.67 -25.22
CA LEU A 8 -26.07 10.44 -24.00
C LEU A 8 -25.76 9.54 -22.79
N ILE A 9 -26.34 8.33 -22.74
CA ILE A 9 -26.08 7.38 -21.65
C ILE A 9 -24.61 6.91 -21.69
N PHE A 10 -24.06 6.62 -22.87
CA PHE A 10 -22.67 6.18 -23.01
C PHE A 10 -21.63 7.26 -22.64
N VAL A 11 -21.92 8.54 -22.85
CA VAL A 11 -20.99 9.64 -22.51
C VAL A 11 -20.89 9.86 -20.99
N PHE A 12 -21.96 9.60 -20.23
CA PHE A 12 -21.93 9.73 -18.77
C PHE A 12 -21.11 8.63 -18.08
N VAL A 13 -21.15 7.38 -18.57
CA VAL A 13 -20.43 6.26 -17.92
C VAL A 13 -18.90 6.40 -18.02
N PHE A 14 -18.37 7.11 -19.03
CA PHE A 14 -16.92 7.31 -19.17
C PHE A 14 -16.34 8.40 -18.24
N ALA A 15 -17.16 9.33 -17.75
CA ALA A 15 -16.70 10.39 -16.86
C ALA A 15 -16.44 9.88 -15.42
N ASP A 16 -17.18 8.86 -14.97
CA ASP A 16 -17.07 8.33 -13.61
C ASP A 16 -15.80 7.48 -13.38
N VAL A 17 -15.18 6.95 -14.45
CA VAL A 17 -14.03 6.04 -14.34
C VAL A 17 -12.69 6.79 -14.07
N ILE A 18 -12.60 8.07 -14.43
CA ILE A 18 -11.38 8.87 -14.21
C ILE A 18 -11.28 9.36 -12.76
N SER A 19 -12.40 9.47 -12.05
CA SER A 19 -12.48 10.04 -10.69
C SER A 19 -11.96 9.10 -9.59
N GLY A 20 -12.01 7.77 -9.81
CA GLY A 20 -11.64 6.78 -8.79
C GLY A 20 -10.14 6.68 -8.48
N ARG A 21 -9.25 7.09 -9.40
CA ARG A 21 -7.80 6.82 -9.27
C ARG A 21 -7.06 7.73 -8.30
N LEU A 22 -7.53 8.96 -8.11
CA LEU A 22 -6.90 9.99 -7.28
C LEU A 22 -7.55 10.12 -5.90
N ALA A 23 -8.77 9.60 -5.74
CA ALA A 23 -9.54 9.79 -4.52
C ALA A 23 -8.92 9.08 -3.31
N SER A 24 -8.52 7.80 -3.41
CA SER A 24 -8.15 7.01 -2.22
C SER A 24 -6.94 7.53 -1.44
N VAL A 25 -5.87 7.98 -2.12
CA VAL A 25 -4.68 8.57 -1.45
C VAL A 25 -4.91 9.97 -0.87
N LEU A 26 -6.02 10.61 -1.23
CA LEU A 26 -6.45 11.89 -0.64
C LEU A 26 -7.32 11.69 0.61
N LEU A 27 -7.87 10.49 0.81
CA LEU A 27 -8.74 10.16 1.95
C LEU A 27 -7.96 9.72 3.20
N ILE A 28 -6.63 9.66 3.13
CA ILE A 28 -5.76 9.18 4.22
C ILE A 28 -4.59 10.16 4.43
N PRO A 29 -4.06 10.30 5.66
CA PRO A 29 -2.93 11.16 5.93
C PRO A 29 -1.70 10.69 5.13
N ASN A 30 -0.96 11.65 4.57
CA ASN A 30 0.24 11.42 3.78
C ASN A 30 0.16 10.34 2.69
N GLY A 31 -1.04 9.98 2.19
CA GLY A 31 -1.21 8.83 1.28
C GLY A 31 -0.37 8.90 0.00
N LYS A 32 -0.05 10.11 -0.47
CA LYS A 32 0.83 10.35 -1.64
C LYS A 32 2.32 10.07 -1.40
N PHE A 33 2.73 9.96 -0.14
CA PHE A 33 4.13 9.80 0.27
C PHE A 33 4.47 8.36 0.67
N VAL A 34 3.49 7.45 0.64
CA VAL A 34 3.72 6.02 0.87
C VAL A 34 4.60 5.45 -0.24
N ARG A 35 5.62 4.68 0.15
CA ARG A 35 6.62 4.10 -0.76
C ARG A 35 6.60 2.59 -0.69
N ASN A 36 7.01 1.96 -1.79
CA ASN A 36 7.24 0.53 -1.85
C ASN A 36 8.53 0.20 -1.08
N PRO A 37 8.46 -0.63 -0.03
CA PRO A 37 9.63 -0.91 0.83
C PRO A 37 10.71 -1.76 0.14
N CYS A 38 10.43 -2.38 -1.00
CA CYS A 38 11.44 -3.11 -1.79
C CYS A 38 12.34 -2.19 -2.63
N ASN A 39 11.78 -1.10 -3.16
CA ASN A 39 12.45 -0.32 -4.21
C ASN A 39 12.32 1.21 -4.07
N GLY A 40 11.64 1.69 -3.02
CA GLY A 40 11.47 3.11 -2.69
C GLY A 40 10.58 3.91 -3.65
N LYS A 41 9.99 3.27 -4.67
CA LYS A 41 9.10 3.94 -5.63
C LYS A 41 7.78 4.31 -4.94
N PRO A 42 7.11 5.40 -5.37
CA PRO A 42 5.80 5.76 -4.83
C PRO A 42 4.78 4.63 -5.02
N TRP A 43 3.95 4.41 -3.99
CA TRP A 43 2.80 3.52 -4.05
C TRP A 43 1.57 4.34 -4.42
N VAL A 44 1.06 4.19 -5.65
CA VAL A 44 0.03 5.12 -6.14
C VAL A 44 -1.33 4.95 -5.46
N ALA A 45 -1.52 3.85 -4.73
CA ALA A 45 -2.77 3.50 -4.06
C ALA A 45 -2.55 2.55 -2.87
N SER A 46 -2.32 3.10 -1.68
CA SER A 46 -1.90 2.34 -0.48
C SER A 46 -2.92 1.30 0.00
N GLY A 47 -4.16 1.33 -0.49
CA GLY A 47 -5.17 0.30 -0.20
C GLY A 47 -5.12 -0.93 -1.13
N HIS A 48 -4.22 -0.96 -2.11
CA HIS A 48 -4.14 -2.04 -3.10
C HIS A 48 -2.81 -2.80 -3.01
N GLU A 49 -2.86 -4.09 -3.35
CA GLU A 49 -1.66 -4.96 -3.39
C GLU A 49 -0.70 -4.59 -4.52
N ASN A 50 -1.20 -4.01 -5.61
CA ASN A 50 -0.36 -3.60 -6.73
C ASN A 50 0.04 -2.12 -6.60
N PRO A 51 1.35 -1.81 -6.47
CA PRO A 51 1.84 -0.45 -6.25
C PRO A 51 1.61 0.51 -7.42
N ARG A 52 1.22 -0.01 -8.60
CA ARG A 52 1.13 0.75 -9.86
C ARG A 52 -0.30 1.05 -10.29
N THR A 53 -1.30 0.47 -9.65
CA THR A 53 -2.68 0.55 -10.13
C THR A 53 -3.69 0.74 -9.01
N SER A 54 -4.67 1.61 -9.25
CA SER A 54 -5.87 1.81 -8.43
C SER A 54 -7.14 1.39 -9.17
N PHE A 55 -7.05 0.42 -10.08
CA PHE A 55 -8.23 -0.05 -10.79
C PHE A 55 -9.16 -0.78 -9.84
N GLU A 56 -10.46 -0.70 -10.08
CA GLU A 56 -11.50 -1.33 -9.26
C GLU A 56 -11.28 -2.84 -9.09
N PHE A 57 -10.73 -3.50 -10.11
CA PHE A 57 -10.42 -4.93 -10.10
C PHE A 57 -9.07 -5.28 -9.47
N THR A 58 -8.27 -4.28 -9.07
CA THR A 58 -7.00 -4.52 -8.40
C THR A 58 -7.28 -5.01 -6.97
N PRO A 59 -6.77 -6.18 -6.55
CA PRO A 59 -6.94 -6.68 -5.19
C PRO A 59 -6.57 -5.65 -4.13
N LEU A 60 -7.39 -5.56 -3.08
CA LEU A 60 -7.11 -4.75 -1.90
C LEU A 60 -6.16 -5.50 -0.98
N ASN A 61 -5.19 -4.78 -0.40
CA ASN A 61 -4.48 -5.28 0.78
C ASN A 61 -5.39 -5.18 2.01
N ASP A 62 -4.91 -5.61 3.17
CA ASP A 62 -5.75 -5.69 4.36
C ASP A 62 -6.18 -4.30 4.86
N PHE A 63 -5.29 -3.29 4.79
CA PHE A 63 -5.67 -1.89 4.99
C PHE A 63 -6.79 -1.42 4.07
N GLY A 64 -6.71 -1.70 2.77
CA GLY A 64 -7.75 -1.34 1.82
C GLY A 64 -9.08 -2.01 2.12
N LYS A 65 -9.07 -3.28 2.58
CA LYS A 65 -10.27 -4.00 3.00
C LYS A 65 -10.89 -3.35 4.24
N ASP A 66 -10.07 -3.03 5.23
CA ASP A 66 -10.50 -2.41 6.47
C ASP A 66 -11.01 -0.99 6.24
N PHE A 67 -10.31 -0.20 5.43
CA PHE A 67 -10.72 1.15 5.07
C PHE A 67 -12.02 1.15 4.27
N ARG A 68 -12.21 0.18 3.35
CA ARG A 68 -13.48 -0.03 2.66
C ARG A 68 -14.59 -0.44 3.62
N ALA A 69 -14.31 -1.34 4.56
CA ALA A 69 -15.27 -1.73 5.59
C ALA A 69 -15.67 -0.54 6.49
N ASN A 70 -14.75 0.41 6.68
CA ASN A 70 -14.98 1.69 7.36
C ASN A 70 -15.65 2.75 6.46
N GLY A 71 -16.11 2.37 5.26
CA GLY A 71 -16.78 3.29 4.33
C GLY A 71 -15.86 4.36 3.75
N PHE A 72 -14.56 4.08 3.64
CA PHE A 72 -13.52 5.00 3.14
C PHE A 72 -13.41 6.31 3.95
N LYS A 73 -13.68 6.24 5.25
CA LYS A 73 -13.54 7.36 6.17
C LYS A 73 -12.32 7.19 7.05
N TRP A 74 -11.49 8.21 7.12
CA TRP A 74 -10.43 8.28 8.12
C TRP A 74 -11.05 8.76 9.43
N ASP A 75 -11.12 7.85 10.40
CA ASP A 75 -11.60 8.09 11.75
C ASP A 75 -10.74 7.32 12.76
N LEU A 76 -11.09 7.42 14.04
CA LEU A 76 -10.37 6.77 15.12
C LEU A 76 -10.26 5.25 14.93
N ALA A 77 -11.31 4.60 14.40
CA ALA A 77 -11.37 3.15 14.29
C ALA A 77 -10.38 2.62 13.26
N ILE A 78 -10.32 3.23 12.06
CA ILE A 78 -9.31 2.85 11.08
C ILE A 78 -7.92 3.36 11.48
N CYS A 79 -7.79 4.55 12.06
CA CYS A 79 -6.49 5.10 12.43
C CYS A 79 -5.77 4.25 13.48
N GLN A 80 -6.48 3.74 14.49
CA GLN A 80 -5.90 2.90 15.55
C GLN A 80 -5.78 1.42 15.19
N LYS A 81 -6.23 1.03 13.98
CA LYS A 81 -6.13 -0.37 13.55
C LYS A 81 -4.72 -0.64 13.05
N ASP A 82 -4.16 -1.76 13.45
CA ASP A 82 -2.99 -2.38 12.82
C ASP A 82 -3.51 -3.34 11.75
N SER A 83 -3.56 -2.90 10.50
CA SER A 83 -4.22 -3.65 9.43
C SER A 83 -3.33 -4.77 8.89
N ASP A 84 -2.01 -4.60 8.98
CA ASP A 84 -1.02 -5.52 8.44
C ASP A 84 -0.18 -6.29 9.45
N GLN A 85 -0.52 -6.14 10.72
CA GLN A 85 -0.08 -6.97 11.83
C GLN A 85 1.43 -6.88 12.05
N ASP A 86 2.00 -5.70 11.80
CA ASP A 86 3.41 -5.42 12.01
C ASP A 86 3.70 -4.74 13.35
N GLY A 87 2.64 -4.45 14.12
CA GLY A 87 2.68 -3.85 15.44
C GLY A 87 2.55 -2.33 15.44
N LEU A 88 2.39 -1.70 14.28
CA LEU A 88 2.07 -0.28 14.16
C LEU A 88 0.61 -0.07 13.79
N THR A 89 0.00 0.98 14.33
CA THR A 89 -1.32 1.41 13.88
C THR A 89 -1.22 2.18 12.57
N ASN A 90 -2.23 2.10 11.71
CA ASN A 90 -2.29 2.83 10.44
C ASN A 90 -1.94 4.33 10.61
N GLY A 91 -2.37 4.93 11.72
CA GLY A 91 -2.05 6.31 12.08
C GLY A 91 -0.56 6.53 12.37
N GLU A 92 0.08 5.65 13.13
CA GLU A 92 1.53 5.74 13.37
C GLU A 92 2.35 5.65 12.08
N GLU A 93 1.90 4.81 11.14
CA GLU A 93 2.57 4.58 9.87
C GLU A 93 2.38 5.74 8.89
N LEU A 94 1.15 6.27 8.79
CA LEU A 94 0.79 7.35 7.87
C LEU A 94 1.04 8.75 8.44
N GLY A 95 1.57 8.86 9.66
CA GLY A 95 1.98 10.15 10.25
C GLY A 95 0.87 10.89 11.02
N ASP A 96 -0.18 10.18 11.41
CA ASP A 96 -1.26 10.62 12.30
C ASP A 96 -1.37 9.73 13.57
N PRO A 97 -0.31 9.60 14.38
CA PRO A 97 -0.32 8.74 15.58
C PRO A 97 -1.34 9.14 16.64
N TYR A 98 -1.86 10.37 16.57
CA TYR A 98 -2.88 10.87 17.51
C TYR A 98 -4.30 10.77 16.94
N CYS A 99 -4.48 10.30 15.71
CA CYS A 99 -5.78 10.17 15.04
C CYS A 99 -6.57 11.48 14.99
N ILE A 100 -5.88 12.58 14.70
CA ILE A 100 -6.45 13.94 14.66
C ILE A 100 -6.53 14.50 13.24
N TRP A 101 -5.90 13.85 12.27
CA TRP A 101 -6.00 14.28 10.88
C TRP A 101 -7.42 14.07 10.36
N SER A 102 -7.90 15.01 9.57
CA SER A 102 -9.14 14.86 8.82
C SER A 102 -9.00 15.55 7.47
N ILE A 103 -9.59 14.94 6.45
CA ILE A 103 -9.57 15.45 5.07
C ILE A 103 -10.15 16.86 4.93
N ASN A 104 -11.11 17.21 5.80
CA ASN A 104 -11.83 18.48 5.74
C ASN A 104 -11.29 19.53 6.72
N SER A 105 -10.38 19.16 7.62
CA SER A 105 -9.64 20.14 8.40
C SER A 105 -8.41 20.55 7.61
N ASN A 106 -8.02 21.82 7.68
CA ASN A 106 -6.70 22.28 7.22
C ASN A 106 -5.54 21.71 8.08
N SER A 107 -5.74 20.55 8.70
CA SER A 107 -4.78 19.82 9.50
C SER A 107 -3.76 19.17 8.58
N THR A 108 -2.49 19.50 8.78
CA THR A 108 -1.39 18.71 8.24
C THR A 108 -1.19 17.46 9.12
N PRO A 109 -0.83 16.30 8.55
CA PRO A 109 -0.35 15.18 9.34
C PRO A 109 0.77 15.63 10.29
N THR A 110 0.77 15.10 11.51
CA THR A 110 1.71 15.51 12.57
C THR A 110 3.13 15.00 12.36
N HIS A 111 3.29 13.92 11.60
CA HIS A 111 4.57 13.27 11.33
C HIS A 111 4.67 12.88 9.84
N ASP A 112 5.88 12.58 9.40
CA ASP A 112 6.12 11.98 8.08
C ASP A 112 5.67 10.51 8.05
N VAL A 113 5.53 9.95 6.85
CA VAL A 113 5.25 8.51 6.65
C VAL A 113 6.42 7.69 7.19
N LYS A 114 6.10 6.67 7.99
CA LYS A 114 7.09 5.71 8.53
C LYS A 114 7.16 4.42 7.71
N SER A 115 6.01 3.85 7.35
CA SER A 115 5.87 2.56 6.66
C SER A 115 4.60 2.53 5.81
N HIS A 116 4.36 1.42 5.13
CA HIS A 116 3.16 1.20 4.34
C HIS A 116 2.07 0.50 5.18
N PRO A 117 0.83 1.05 5.29
CA PRO A 117 -0.18 0.58 6.24
C PRO A 117 -0.82 -0.79 5.98
N GLY A 118 -0.33 -1.49 4.96
CA GLY A 118 -0.96 -2.70 4.40
C GLY A 118 0.06 -3.75 3.99
N ILE A 119 1.35 -3.49 4.25
CA ILE A 119 2.50 -4.34 3.96
C ILE A 119 3.27 -4.44 5.27
N CYS A 120 3.31 -5.62 5.88
CA CYS A 120 3.99 -5.80 7.15
C CYS A 120 5.47 -5.44 7.03
N GLU A 121 5.96 -4.53 7.88
CA GLU A 121 7.36 -4.11 7.94
C GLU A 121 7.96 -4.35 9.35
N PRO A 122 9.26 -4.69 9.47
CA PRO A 122 10.27 -4.81 8.42
C PRO A 122 10.09 -6.04 7.54
N LEU A 123 10.19 -5.86 6.22
CA LEU A 123 9.94 -6.91 5.20
C LEU A 123 10.62 -8.26 5.46
N TYR A 124 11.82 -8.25 6.05
CA TYR A 124 12.64 -9.44 6.23
C TYR A 124 12.48 -10.10 7.61
N SER A 125 11.61 -9.60 8.48
CA SER A 125 11.28 -10.29 9.73
C SER A 125 10.61 -11.64 9.43
N PRO A 126 10.80 -12.68 10.26
CA PRO A 126 10.13 -13.97 10.08
C PRO A 126 8.59 -13.85 9.96
N GLU A 127 8.00 -12.93 10.68
CA GLU A 127 6.57 -12.64 10.72
C GLU A 127 6.12 -12.00 9.40
N CYS A 128 6.74 -10.90 9.01
CA CYS A 128 6.37 -10.16 7.81
C CYS A 128 6.68 -10.91 6.52
N ARG A 129 7.72 -11.75 6.48
CA ARG A 129 7.95 -12.64 5.33
C ARG A 129 6.79 -13.60 5.10
N ARG A 130 6.21 -14.16 6.16
CA ARG A 130 5.06 -15.07 6.05
C ARG A 130 3.81 -14.32 5.67
N TYR A 131 3.58 -13.16 6.29
CA TYR A 131 2.45 -12.30 5.99
C TYR A 131 2.48 -11.86 4.51
N ASN A 132 3.59 -11.27 4.05
CA ASN A 132 3.70 -10.71 2.70
C ASN A 132 3.84 -11.77 1.59
N ALA A 133 4.06 -13.05 1.89
CA ALA A 133 4.21 -14.12 0.89
C ALA A 133 3.02 -14.29 -0.07
N ARG A 134 1.83 -13.77 0.32
CA ARG A 134 0.63 -13.76 -0.51
C ARG A 134 0.66 -12.75 -1.66
N PHE A 135 1.50 -11.74 -1.56
CA PHE A 135 1.60 -10.66 -2.53
C PHE A 135 2.67 -10.96 -3.57
N TYR A 136 2.30 -10.86 -4.85
CA TYR A 136 3.21 -11.14 -5.97
C TYR A 136 4.47 -10.27 -5.97
N GLU A 137 4.34 -8.99 -5.60
CA GLU A 137 5.44 -8.02 -5.52
C GLU A 137 6.51 -8.43 -4.51
N PHE A 138 6.14 -9.12 -3.42
CA PHE A 138 7.03 -9.46 -2.32
C PHE A 138 7.64 -10.86 -2.42
N LYS A 139 7.43 -11.55 -3.54
CA LYS A 139 8.16 -12.78 -3.82
C LYS A 139 9.66 -12.48 -3.94
N PRO A 140 10.55 -13.40 -3.53
CA PRO A 140 11.99 -13.18 -3.53
C PRO A 140 12.54 -12.72 -4.88
N GLU A 141 12.00 -13.19 -5.99
CA GLU A 141 12.41 -12.79 -7.34
C GLU A 141 12.10 -11.31 -7.68
N HIS A 142 11.18 -10.66 -6.97
CA HIS A 142 10.72 -9.29 -7.23
C HIS A 142 11.11 -8.29 -6.14
N CYS A 143 11.15 -8.75 -4.89
CA CYS A 143 11.51 -7.98 -3.71
C CYS A 143 12.71 -8.62 -3.00
N SER A 144 13.85 -8.62 -3.68
CA SER A 144 15.13 -8.91 -3.05
C SER A 144 16.21 -8.06 -3.67
N SER A 145 17.09 -7.54 -2.82
CA SER A 145 18.40 -7.03 -3.23
C SER A 145 19.38 -8.16 -3.60
N VAL A 146 18.91 -9.42 -3.53
CA VAL A 146 19.68 -10.63 -3.78
C VAL A 146 19.73 -10.88 -5.28
N VAL A 147 20.85 -10.50 -5.90
CA VAL A 147 21.27 -11.09 -7.17
C VAL A 147 21.46 -12.58 -6.88
N TYR A 148 20.55 -13.42 -7.36
CA TYR A 148 20.81 -14.85 -7.45
C TYR A 148 22.01 -15.04 -8.39
N VAL A 149 23.22 -15.05 -7.85
CA VAL A 149 24.35 -15.66 -8.56
C VAL A 149 24.03 -17.15 -8.61
N SER A 150 23.46 -17.57 -9.74
CA SER A 150 23.23 -18.98 -10.07
C SER A 150 24.56 -19.72 -10.04
N PHE A 151 24.91 -20.32 -8.90
CA PHE A 151 25.96 -21.33 -8.85
C PHE A 151 25.33 -22.69 -9.11
N ARG A 152 25.74 -23.30 -10.21
CA ARG A 152 25.55 -24.73 -10.51
C ARG A 152 26.27 -25.55 -9.42
N SER A 153 25.62 -25.90 -8.31
CA SER A 153 26.00 -27.02 -7.41
C SER A 153 25.03 -27.15 -6.22
N PRO A 154 24.64 -28.37 -5.78
CA PRO A 154 23.59 -28.61 -4.79
C PRO A 154 24.12 -28.86 -3.37
N ILE A 155 25.01 -28.02 -2.84
CA ILE A 155 25.49 -28.16 -1.45
C ILE A 155 25.93 -26.80 -0.92
N ASP A 156 25.43 -26.47 0.28
CA ASP A 156 25.73 -25.30 1.12
C ASP A 156 25.02 -23.97 0.79
N SER A 157 23.80 -23.84 1.30
CA SER A 157 23.07 -22.57 1.42
C SER A 157 23.65 -21.70 2.56
N PHE A 158 24.68 -20.91 2.27
CA PHE A 158 25.04 -19.77 3.12
C PHE A 158 24.27 -18.52 2.64
N LEU A 159 23.31 -18.10 3.46
CA LEU A 159 22.57 -16.85 3.31
C LEU A 159 23.53 -15.67 3.60
N CYS A 160 24.08 -15.04 2.56
CA CYS A 160 24.71 -13.73 2.73
C CYS A 160 23.62 -12.65 2.77
N THR A 161 23.19 -12.24 3.97
CA THR A 161 22.47 -10.99 4.17
C THR A 161 23.44 -9.82 4.10
N LYS A 162 23.04 -8.76 3.42
CA LYS A 162 23.82 -7.55 3.13
C LYS A 162 23.95 -6.65 4.38
N ASP A 163 24.43 -7.20 5.49
CA ASP A 163 24.74 -6.45 6.72
C ASP A 163 26.20 -6.63 7.13
N GLN A 164 27.09 -6.44 6.17
CA GLN A 164 28.47 -6.06 6.47
C GLN A 164 28.77 -4.79 5.68
N ARG A 165 28.49 -3.66 6.33
CA ARG A 165 29.14 -2.39 6.03
C ARG A 165 30.64 -2.66 6.19
N LEU A 166 31.36 -2.64 5.07
CA LEU A 166 32.81 -2.61 5.09
C LEU A 166 33.21 -1.19 5.49
N ASP A 167 33.82 -1.09 6.66
CA ASP A 167 34.67 0.02 7.08
C ASP A 167 36.02 -0.08 6.36
#